data_AF-A0A7C2AWF8-F1
#
_entry.id   AF-A0A7C2AWF8-F1
#
_cell.length_a   1.000
_cell.length_b   1.000
_cell.length_c   1.000
_cell.angle_alpha   90.00
_cell.angle_beta   90.00
_cell.angle_gamma   90.00
#
_symmetry.space_group_name_H-M   'P 1'
#
loop_
_entity.id
_entity.type
_entity.pdbx_description
1 polymer ?
#
loop_
_entity_poly.entity_id
_entity_poly.type
_entity_poly.pdbx_seq_one_letter_code
_entity_poly.pdbx_strand_id
1 'polypeptide(L)'
;MSIQNNYIFKFTLIIILLLFSISLYSQSRADSVINMSNRDYDQKNIRLTLQFNFEKEEIKGEADLTFEPLKDDFKKLILDAGAMKISSVKLNGINLKYSQDDYNLFIDLNKV
;
A
#
# COMPACT_ATOMS: atom_id res chain seq x y z
N MET A 1 -42.80 2.18 -35.62
CA MET A 1 -41.75 1.28 -35.09
C MET A 1 -40.36 1.95 -35.01
N SER A 2 -40.30 3.28 -34.76
CA SER A 2 -39.02 4.05 -34.72
C SER A 2 -38.67 4.54 -33.30
N ILE A 3 -39.67 4.87 -32.49
CA ILE A 3 -39.47 5.43 -31.14
C ILE A 3 -38.91 4.39 -30.15
N GLN A 4 -39.38 3.14 -30.20
CA GLN A 4 -38.89 2.05 -29.34
C GLN A 4 -37.40 1.75 -29.60
N ASN A 5 -36.95 1.76 -30.86
CA ASN A 5 -35.54 1.56 -31.21
C ASN A 5 -34.63 2.64 -30.62
N ASN A 6 -35.11 3.88 -30.50
CA ASN A 6 -34.32 4.95 -29.88
C ASN A 6 -34.16 4.78 -28.37
N TYR A 7 -35.16 4.23 -27.67
CA TYR A 7 -35.03 3.91 -26.24
C TYR A 7 -34.09 2.73 -26.01
N ILE A 8 -34.19 1.69 -26.85
CA ILE A 8 -33.29 0.53 -26.81
C ILE A 8 -31.84 0.98 -27.10
N PHE A 9 -31.64 1.82 -28.12
CA PHE A 9 -30.31 2.34 -28.46
C PHE A 9 -29.71 3.20 -27.34
N LYS A 10 -30.51 4.08 -26.73
CA LYS A 10 -30.08 4.90 -25.57
C LYS A 10 -29.75 4.03 -24.35
N PHE A 11 -30.55 3.00 -24.08
CA PHE A 11 -30.34 2.07 -22.98
C PHE A 11 -29.04 1.27 -23.17
N THR A 12 -28.80 0.75 -24.37
CA THR A 12 -27.55 0.06 -24.72
C THR A 12 -26.34 0.99 -24.61
N LEU A 13 -26.46 2.26 -25.02
CA LEU A 13 -25.39 3.25 -24.89
C LEU A 13 -25.02 3.53 -23.43
N ILE A 14 -26.03 3.63 -22.54
CA ILE A 14 -25.81 3.83 -21.09
C ILE A 14 -25.08 2.64 -20.49
N ILE A 15 -25.46 1.41 -20.84
CA ILE A 15 -24.79 0.19 -20.35
C ILE A 15 -23.33 0.15 -20.79
N ILE A 16 -23.04 0.50 -22.05
CA ILE A 16 -21.66 0.56 -22.56
C ILE A 16 -20.82 1.60 -21.80
N LEU A 17 -21.40 2.77 -21.54
CA LEU A 17 -20.76 3.82 -20.73
C LEU A 17 -20.49 3.37 -19.28
N LEU A 18 -21.44 2.62 -18.69
CA LEU A 18 -21.31 2.11 -17.34
C LEU A 18 -20.20 1.05 -17.25
N LEU A 19 -20.10 0.16 -18.24
CA LEU A 19 -19.04 -0.86 -18.32
C LEU A 19 -17.65 -0.24 -18.56
N PHE A 20 -17.55 0.84 -19.33
CA PHE A 20 -16.29 1.56 -19.58
C PHE A 20 -15.75 2.26 -18.32
N SER A 21 -16.63 2.64 -17.38
CA SER A 21 -16.21 3.25 -16.11
C SER A 21 -15.45 2.27 -15.19
N ILE A 22 -15.74 0.97 -15.28
CA ILE A 22 -15.12 -0.07 -14.43
C ILE A 22 -13.63 -0.25 -14.78
N SER A 23 -13.27 -0.11 -16.06
CA SER A 23 -11.88 -0.21 -16.52
C SER A 23 -10.95 0.90 -16.00
N LEU A 24 -11.49 2.06 -15.58
CA LEU A 24 -10.70 3.14 -14.99
C LEU A 24 -10.30 2.88 -13.53
N TYR A 25 -11.01 1.96 -12.85
CA TYR A 25 -10.68 1.53 -11.49
C TYR A 25 -9.69 0.36 -11.45
N SER A 26 -9.46 -0.32 -12.57
CA SER A 26 -8.49 -1.41 -12.67
C SER A 26 -7.08 -0.87 -12.96
N GLN A 27 -6.49 -0.13 -12.01
CA GLN A 27 -5.08 0.23 -12.08
C GLN A 27 -4.25 -1.01 -11.69
N SER A 28 -3.72 -1.72 -12.69
CA SER A 28 -2.62 -2.64 -12.45
C SER A 28 -1.37 -1.80 -12.21
N ARG A 29 -0.73 -1.97 -11.04
CA ARG A 29 0.60 -1.44 -10.82
C ARG A 29 1.48 -2.00 -11.93
N ALA A 30 2.15 -1.13 -12.68
CA ALA A 30 3.36 -1.54 -13.35
C ALA A 30 4.27 -2.05 -12.23
N ASP A 31 4.49 -3.37 -12.17
CA ASP A 31 5.51 -3.94 -11.31
C ASP A 31 6.77 -3.14 -11.60
N SER A 32 7.17 -2.32 -10.65
CA SER A 32 8.45 -1.64 -10.71
C SER A 32 9.46 -2.76 -10.76
N VAL A 33 9.97 -3.05 -11.97
CA VAL A 33 11.18 -3.85 -12.21
C VAL A 33 12.09 -3.55 -11.03
N ILE A 34 12.39 -4.57 -10.22
CA ILE A 34 13.11 -4.41 -8.94
C ILE A 34 14.42 -3.70 -9.26
N ASN A 35 14.42 -2.38 -9.13
CA ASN A 35 15.49 -1.53 -9.62
C ASN A 35 16.52 -1.51 -8.50
N MET A 36 17.31 -2.58 -8.42
CA MET A 36 18.35 -2.77 -7.40
C MET A 36 19.35 -1.63 -7.36
N SER A 37 19.49 -0.85 -8.45
CA SER A 37 20.44 0.26 -8.54
C SER A 37 20.02 1.53 -7.79
N ASN A 38 18.76 1.67 -7.36
CA ASN A 38 18.25 2.90 -6.75
C ASN A 38 17.52 2.67 -5.41
N ARG A 39 17.96 1.66 -4.63
CA ARG A 39 17.43 1.46 -3.28
C ARG A 39 18.13 2.37 -2.28
N ASP A 40 17.33 3.03 -1.45
CA ASP A 40 17.83 3.90 -0.38
C ASP A 40 18.34 3.13 0.84
N TYR A 41 17.91 1.88 0.99
CA TYR A 41 18.21 1.02 2.12
C TYR A 41 18.06 -0.47 1.74
N ASP A 42 18.65 -1.33 2.55
CA ASP A 42 18.51 -2.79 2.50
C ASP A 42 17.88 -3.32 3.78
N GLN A 43 16.83 -4.13 3.67
CA GLN A 43 16.33 -4.92 4.80
C GLN A 43 17.23 -6.13 5.02
N LYS A 44 17.84 -6.23 6.21
CA LYS A 44 18.76 -7.31 6.57
C LYS A 44 18.10 -8.42 7.36
N ASN A 45 17.11 -8.07 8.17
CA ASN A 45 16.38 -9.03 8.99
C ASN A 45 14.94 -8.58 9.22
N ILE A 46 14.08 -9.57 9.39
CA ILE A 46 12.71 -9.41 9.87
C ILE A 46 12.43 -10.50 10.89
N ARG A 47 11.84 -10.12 12.01
CA ARG A 47 11.22 -11.03 12.98
C ARG A 47 9.76 -10.63 13.13
N LEU A 48 8.87 -11.58 12.89
CA LEU A 48 7.42 -11.38 13.01
C LEU A 48 6.90 -12.13 14.22
N THR A 49 6.21 -11.43 15.10
CA THR A 49 5.45 -12.02 16.21
C THR A 49 3.97 -11.80 15.92
N LEU A 50 3.29 -12.83 15.42
CA LEU A 50 1.92 -12.72 14.91
C LEU A 50 0.95 -13.60 15.69
N GLN A 51 -0.26 -13.09 15.86
CA GLN A 51 -1.43 -13.80 16.34
C GLN A 51 -2.51 -13.76 15.25
N PHE A 52 -3.02 -14.93 14.90
CA PHE A 52 -4.05 -15.11 13.89
C PHE A 52 -5.40 -15.32 14.57
N ASN A 53 -6.40 -14.52 14.18
CA ASN A 53 -7.79 -14.74 14.53
C ASN A 53 -8.54 -15.13 13.26
N PHE A 54 -8.72 -16.44 13.05
CA PHE A 54 -9.38 -16.97 11.86
C PHE A 54 -10.89 -16.67 11.82
N GLU A 55 -11.56 -16.54 12.96
CA GLU A 55 -12.99 -16.18 13.02
C GLU A 55 -13.25 -14.77 12.51
N LYS A 56 -12.30 -13.85 12.75
CA LYS A 56 -12.37 -12.45 12.34
C LYS A 56 -11.57 -12.14 11.08
N GLU A 57 -10.85 -13.13 10.55
CA GLU A 57 -9.88 -12.96 9.45
C GLU A 57 -8.85 -11.84 9.74
N GLU A 58 -8.45 -11.71 11.01
CA GLU A 58 -7.53 -10.67 11.48
C GLU A 58 -6.16 -11.24 11.83
N ILE A 59 -5.11 -10.50 11.47
CA ILE A 59 -3.74 -10.74 11.94
C ILE A 59 -3.33 -9.54 12.80
N LYS A 60 -2.82 -9.81 14.01
CA LYS A 60 -2.29 -8.80 14.92
C LYS A 60 -0.88 -9.19 15.33
N GLY A 61 0.01 -8.23 15.47
CA GLY A 61 1.37 -8.54 15.86
C GLY A 61 2.33 -7.39 15.74
N GLU A 62 3.60 -7.75 15.92
CA GLU A 62 4.74 -6.85 15.86
C GLU A 62 5.72 -7.35 14.79
N ALA A 63 6.31 -6.40 14.06
CA ALA A 63 7.36 -6.65 13.09
C ALA A 63 8.62 -5.90 13.51
N ASP A 64 9.63 -6.66 13.91
CA ASP A 64 10.96 -6.12 14.21
C ASP A 64 11.81 -6.20 12.95
N LEU A 65 12.14 -5.04 12.40
CA LEU A 65 12.83 -4.91 11.13
C LEU A 65 14.23 -4.32 11.35
N THR A 66 15.23 -4.89 10.70
CA THR A 66 16.59 -4.35 10.68
C THR A 66 16.93 -3.88 9.27
N PHE A 67 17.34 -2.62 9.14
CA PHE A 67 17.71 -2.00 7.88
C PHE A 67 19.14 -1.48 7.90
N GLU A 68 19.81 -1.54 6.76
CA GLU A 68 21.08 -0.86 6.49
C GLU A 68 20.82 0.27 5.48
N PRO A 69 21.01 1.54 5.84
CA PRO A 69 20.97 2.64 4.89
C PRO A 69 22.05 2.49 3.81
N LEU A 70 21.71 2.77 2.56
CA LEU A 70 22.66 2.72 1.44
C LEU A 70 23.12 4.12 0.97
N LYS A 71 22.60 5.17 1.62
CA LYS A 71 22.94 6.57 1.34
C LYS A 71 23.17 7.35 2.63
N ASP A 72 23.95 8.41 2.50
CA ASP A 72 24.11 9.41 3.55
C ASP A 72 22.77 10.12 3.85
N ASP A 73 22.64 10.63 5.06
CA ASP A 73 21.49 11.42 5.52
C ASP A 73 20.13 10.67 5.39
N PHE A 74 20.12 9.37 5.69
CA PHE A 74 18.93 8.54 5.64
C PHE A 74 17.93 8.89 6.75
N LYS A 75 16.99 9.77 6.43
CA LYS A 75 16.03 10.37 7.38
C LYS A 75 14.61 9.82 7.29
N LYS A 76 14.31 9.01 6.28
CA LYS A 76 12.96 8.53 6.01
C LYS A 76 12.98 7.08 5.56
N LEU A 77 12.21 6.25 6.25
CA LEU A 77 11.95 4.87 5.87
C LEU A 77 10.53 4.77 5.32
N ILE A 78 10.37 4.13 4.17
CA ILE A 78 9.06 3.94 3.51
C ILE A 78 8.85 2.44 3.35
N LEU A 79 7.77 1.90 3.91
CA LEU A 79 7.43 0.48 3.85
C LEU A 79 6.08 0.28 3.18
N ASP A 80 5.95 -0.79 2.39
CA ASP A 80 4.64 -1.26 1.96
C ASP A 80 3.83 -1.71 3.19
N ALA A 81 2.68 -1.09 3.41
CA ALA A 81 1.81 -1.33 4.55
C ALA A 81 0.32 -1.30 4.14
N GLY A 82 0.03 -1.57 2.87
CA GLY A 82 -1.32 -1.63 2.34
C GLY A 82 -2.20 -2.60 3.14
N ALA A 83 -3.43 -2.19 3.45
CA ALA A 83 -4.38 -2.94 4.27
C ALA A 83 -3.95 -3.24 5.72
N MET A 84 -2.84 -2.66 6.21
CA MET A 84 -2.43 -2.76 7.61
C MET A 84 -2.87 -1.52 8.38
N LYS A 85 -3.23 -1.67 9.67
CA LYS A 85 -3.44 -0.54 10.57
C LYS A 85 -2.29 -0.45 11.56
N ILE A 86 -1.47 0.60 11.45
CA ILE A 86 -0.27 0.77 12.29
C ILE A 86 -0.60 1.54 13.56
N SER A 87 -0.40 0.91 14.72
CA SER A 87 -0.68 1.49 16.03
C SER A 87 0.50 2.24 16.65
N SER A 88 1.74 1.83 16.34
CA SER A 88 2.95 2.51 16.78
C SER A 88 4.16 2.09 15.94
N VAL A 89 5.16 2.97 15.88
CA VAL A 89 6.48 2.67 15.31
C VAL A 89 7.54 3.12 16.31
N LYS A 90 8.51 2.27 16.59
CA LYS A 90 9.58 2.54 17.56
C LYS A 90 10.95 2.20 16.98
N LEU A 91 11.95 2.99 17.36
CA LEU A 91 13.36 2.65 17.14
C LEU A 91 14.10 2.79 18.47
N ASN A 92 14.80 1.73 18.88
CA ASN A 92 15.50 1.67 20.18
C ASN A 92 14.63 2.10 21.38
N GLY A 93 13.35 1.71 21.36
CA GLY A 93 12.37 2.04 22.40
C GLY A 93 11.76 3.44 22.31
N ILE A 94 12.21 4.30 21.39
CA ILE A 94 11.71 5.66 21.19
C ILE A 94 10.60 5.63 20.12
N ASN A 95 9.44 6.19 20.45
CA ASN A 95 8.35 6.35 19.49
C ASN A 95 8.73 7.33 18.37
N LEU A 96 8.55 6.91 17.12
CA LEU A 96 8.82 7.73 15.95
C LEU A 96 7.54 8.38 15.44
N LYS A 97 7.71 9.51 14.74
CA LYS A 97 6.63 10.10 13.96
C LYS A 97 6.46 9.28 12.68
N TYR A 98 5.21 8.99 12.33
CA TYR A 98 4.89 8.33 11.08
C TYR A 98 3.55 8.81 10.52
N SER A 99 3.37 8.61 9.22
CA SER A 99 2.10 8.79 8.52
C SER A 99 1.86 7.60 7.61
N GLN A 100 0.61 7.35 7.23
CA GLN A 100 0.25 6.24 6.37
C GLN A 100 -0.72 6.72 5.28
N ASP A 101 -0.51 6.28 4.05
CA ASP A 101 -1.50 6.36 2.97
C ASP A 101 -2.11 4.97 2.70
N ASP A 102 -2.93 4.83 1.66
CA ASP A 102 -3.60 3.56 1.35
C ASP A 102 -2.64 2.40 1.06
N TYR A 103 -1.36 2.68 0.81
CA TYR A 103 -0.36 1.71 0.35
C TYR A 103 0.90 1.66 1.21
N ASN A 104 1.35 2.78 1.75
CA ASN A 104 2.68 2.95 2.33
C ASN A 104 2.62 3.52 3.74
N LEU A 105 3.56 3.06 4.58
CA LEU A 105 3.92 3.64 5.85
C LEU A 105 5.17 4.50 5.68
N PHE A 106 5.10 5.77 6.07
CA PHE A 106 6.19 6.72 6.04
C PHE A 106 6.68 7.00 7.47
N ILE A 107 7.92 6.63 7.78
CA ILE A 107 8.52 6.75 9.11
C ILE A 107 9.60 7.83 9.06
N ASP A 108 9.53 8.78 9.98
CA ASP A 108 10.51 9.85 10.15
C ASP A 108 11.60 9.41 11.15
N LEU A 109 12.85 9.37 10.67
CA LEU A 109 14.04 8.99 11.44
C LEU A 109 14.83 10.20 11.94
N ASN A 110 14.44 11.45 11.64
CA ASN A 110 15.19 12.68 11.99
C ASN A 110 15.41 12.90 13.51
N LYS A 111 14.76 12.12 14.36
CA LYS A 111 14.81 12.26 15.83
C LYS A 111 15.75 11.26 16.51
N VAL A 112 16.58 10.55 15.74
CA VAL A 112 17.46 9.48 16.24
C VAL A 112 18.90 9.84 15.98
#